data_AF-A0A7Y6A5K0-F1
#
_entry.id   AF-A0A7Y6A5K0-F1
#
_cell.length_a   1.000
_cell.length_b   1.000
_cell.length_c   1.000
_cell.angle_alpha   90.00
_cell.angle_beta   90.00
_cell.angle_gamma   90.00
#
_symmetry.space_group_name_H-M   'P 1'
#
loop_
_entity.id
_entity.type
_entity.pdbx_description
1 polymer ?
#
loop_
_entity_poly.entity_id
_entity_poly.type
_entity_poly.pdbx_seq_one_letter_code
_entity_poly.pdbx_strand_id
1 'polypeptide(L)'
;MDDQTELSDFLKSRRARLRPQDVGLRDYGGLRRVAGLRREELARVAGVSLAHYTRLEQGRGESVSAEVLTAVGHALRLDPDEMV
;
A
#
# COMPACT_ATOMS: atom_id res chain seq x y z
N MET A 1 0.24 -8.06 20.93
CA MET A 1 0.76 -8.04 19.55
C MET A 1 1.34 -6.65 19.31
N ASP A 2 2.43 -6.52 18.56
CA ASP A 2 2.98 -5.21 18.20
C ASP A 2 2.11 -4.58 17.11
N ASP A 3 1.51 -3.42 17.37
CA ASP A 3 0.63 -2.69 16.45
C ASP A 3 1.28 -2.47 15.07
N GLN A 4 2.61 -2.31 15.04
CA GLN A 4 3.38 -2.17 13.79
C GLN A 4 3.37 -3.42 12.93
N THR A 5 3.35 -4.62 13.53
CA THR A 5 3.31 -5.89 12.81
C THR A 5 1.92 -6.12 12.21
N GLU A 6 0.87 -5.85 12.98
CA GLU A 6 -0.52 -5.95 12.52
C GLU A 6 -0.80 -4.99 11.36
N LEU A 7 -0.36 -3.74 11.48
CA LEU A 7 -0.46 -2.76 10.39
C LEU A 7 0.31 -3.23 9.14
N SER A 8 1.54 -3.70 9.30
CA SER A 8 2.35 -4.23 8.20
C SER A 8 1.61 -5.34 7.44
N ASP A 9 1.04 -6.30 8.17
CA ASP A 9 0.36 -7.43 7.55
C ASP A 9 -0.98 -7.04 6.93
N PHE A 10 -1.70 -6.10 7.55
CA PHE A 10 -2.89 -5.48 6.97
C PHE A 10 -2.58 -4.82 5.63
N LEU A 11 -1.55 -3.97 5.56
CA LEU A 11 -1.16 -3.27 4.33
C LEU A 11 -0.72 -4.25 3.23
N LYS A 12 0.05 -5.29 3.58
CA LYS A 12 0.44 -6.35 2.62
C LYS A 12 -0.80 -7.06 2.06
N SER A 13 -1.73 -7.43 2.94
CA SER A 13 -2.96 -8.15 2.58
C SER A 13 -3.82 -7.32 1.62
N ARG A 14 -4.05 -6.04 1.93
CA ARG A 14 -4.83 -5.12 1.08
C ARG A 14 -4.16 -4.91 -0.28
N ARG A 15 -2.85 -4.69 -0.31
CA ARG A 15 -2.10 -4.54 -1.57
C ARG A 15 -2.18 -5.79 -2.44
N ALA A 16 -2.12 -6.98 -1.84
CA ALA A 16 -2.16 -8.24 -2.58
C ALA A 16 -3.52 -8.51 -3.23
N ARG A 17 -4.60 -7.92 -2.72
CA ARG A 17 -5.97 -8.07 -3.24
C ARG A 17 -6.29 -7.14 -4.42
N LEU A 18 -5.60 -6.00 -4.53
CA LEU A 18 -5.81 -5.06 -5.62
C LEU A 18 -4.98 -5.42 -6.84
N ARG A 19 -5.57 -5.24 -8.02
CA ARG A 19 -4.87 -5.33 -9.31
C ARG A 19 -4.60 -3.92 -9.83
N PRO A 20 -3.64 -3.75 -10.77
CA PRO A 20 -3.34 -2.45 -11.37
C PRO A 20 -4.58 -1.73 -11.90
N GLN A 21 -5.49 -2.46 -12.53
CA GLN A 21 -6.68 -1.88 -13.14
C GLN A 21 -7.63 -1.29 -12.10
N ASP A 22 -7.67 -1.86 -10.89
CA ASP A 22 -8.57 -1.42 -9.81
C ASP A 22 -8.16 -0.03 -9.27
N VAL A 23 -6.93 0.41 -9.53
CA VAL A 23 -6.37 1.72 -9.17
C VAL A 23 -6.05 2.60 -10.39
N GLY A 24 -6.63 2.27 -11.55
CA GLY A 24 -6.49 3.06 -12.78
C GLY A 24 -5.13 2.91 -13.49
N LEU A 25 -4.31 1.95 -13.08
CA LEU A 25 -3.07 1.62 -13.78
C LEU A 25 -3.34 0.60 -14.88
N ARG A 26 -2.68 0.78 -16.02
CA ARG A 26 -2.64 -0.24 -17.08
C ARG A 26 -1.69 -1.35 -16.67
N ASP A 27 -2.11 -2.60 -16.84
CA ASP A 27 -1.22 -3.74 -16.70
C ASP A 27 -0.54 -3.99 -18.05
N TYR A 28 0.75 -3.69 -18.14
CA TYR A 28 1.52 -3.75 -19.38
C TYR A 28 2.00 -5.16 -19.76
N GLY A 29 1.43 -6.22 -19.16
CA GLY A 29 1.57 -7.59 -19.64
C GLY A 29 2.97 -8.21 -19.57
N GLY A 30 3.79 -7.84 -18.58
CA GLY A 30 5.11 -8.45 -18.34
C GLY A 30 5.09 -9.58 -17.29
N LEU A 31 6.22 -10.28 -17.09
CA LEU A 31 6.36 -11.25 -16.00
C LEU A 31 6.12 -10.57 -14.64
N ARG A 32 4.92 -10.76 -14.08
CA ARG A 32 4.53 -10.26 -12.77
C ARG A 32 4.84 -11.33 -11.72
N ARG A 33 5.65 -10.96 -10.72
CA ARG A 33 6.05 -11.85 -9.62
C ARG A 33 5.13 -11.77 -8.39
N VAL A 34 4.11 -10.91 -8.44
CA VAL A 34 3.17 -10.67 -7.34
C VAL A 34 1.74 -10.84 -7.84
N ALA A 35 0.86 -11.41 -7.04
CA ALA A 35 -0.54 -11.62 -7.45
C ALA A 35 -1.32 -10.30 -7.59
N GLY A 36 -1.00 -9.30 -6.77
CA GLY A 36 -1.67 -7.99 -6.76
C GLY A 36 -0.78 -6.83 -7.22
N LEU A 37 -1.00 -5.67 -6.60
CA LEU A 37 -0.22 -4.46 -6.85
C LEU A 37 1.24 -4.62 -6.42
N ARG A 38 2.15 -4.10 -7.22
CA ARG A 38 3.55 -3.92 -6.83
C ARG A 38 3.65 -2.76 -5.85
N ARG A 39 4.68 -2.77 -5.00
CA ARG A 39 4.96 -1.66 -4.09
C ARG A 39 5.15 -0.34 -4.84
N GLU A 40 5.83 -0.38 -5.98
CA GLU A 40 6.07 0.78 -6.83
C GLU A 40 4.77 1.31 -7.46
N GLU A 41 3.88 0.42 -7.90
CA GLU A 41 2.57 0.79 -8.45
C GLU A 41 1.74 1.51 -7.38
N LEU A 42 1.71 0.96 -6.16
CA LEU A 42 0.99 1.59 -5.05
C LEU A 42 1.61 2.92 -4.64
N ALA A 43 2.94 2.98 -4.49
CA ALA A 43 3.63 4.23 -4.15
C ALA A 43 3.35 5.34 -5.17
N ARG A 44 3.29 4.99 -6.46
CA ARG A 44 2.92 5.91 -7.55
C ARG A 44 1.49 6.42 -7.39
N VAL A 45 0.52 5.54 -7.13
CA VAL A 45 -0.88 5.92 -6.94
C VAL A 45 -1.07 6.79 -5.69
N ALA A 46 -0.37 6.46 -4.61
CA ALA A 46 -0.40 7.22 -3.36
C ALA A 46 0.39 8.54 -3.41
N GLY A 47 1.16 8.80 -4.47
CA GLY A 47 2.02 9.99 -4.54
C GLY A 47 3.15 10.02 -3.51
N VAL A 48 3.61 8.85 -3.05
CA VAL A 48 4.67 8.72 -2.03
C VAL A 48 5.92 8.04 -2.60
N SER A 49 7.06 8.23 -1.96
CA SER A 49 8.28 7.50 -2.30
C SER A 49 8.12 6.00 -2.03
N LEU A 50 8.57 5.15 -2.95
CA LEU A 50 8.65 3.70 -2.78
C LEU A 50 9.39 3.31 -1.49
N ALA A 51 10.44 4.05 -1.13
CA ALA A 51 11.22 3.79 0.08
C ALA A 51 10.42 4.10 1.35
N HIS A 52 9.52 5.08 1.33
CA HIS A 52 8.60 5.36 2.45
C HIS A 52 7.53 4.27 2.56
N TYR A 53 6.88 3.92 1.44
CA TYR A 53 5.88 2.85 1.47
C TYR A 53 6.47 1.51 1.88
N THR A 54 7.67 1.16 1.42
CA THR A 54 8.33 -0.11 1.78
C THR A 54 8.65 -0.18 3.27
N ARG A 55 9.10 0.94 3.87
CA ARG A 55 9.33 1.03 5.31
C ARG A 55 8.04 0.88 6.12
N LEU A 56 6.98 1.57 5.68
CA LEU A 56 5.65 1.45 6.26
C LEU A 56 5.12 0.00 6.20
N GLU A 57 5.18 -0.63 5.03
CA GLU A 57 4.72 -2.03 4.85
C GLU A 57 5.57 -3.04 5.64
N GLN A 58 6.82 -2.70 6.00
CA GLN A 58 7.67 -3.55 6.83
C GLN A 58 7.48 -3.30 8.34
N GLY A 59 6.62 -2.37 8.74
CA GLY A 59 6.47 -1.96 10.14
C GLY A 59 7.70 -1.21 10.66
N ARG A 60 8.54 -0.65 9.77
CA ARG A 60 9.79 0.03 10.11
C ARG A 60 9.66 1.53 9.84
N GLY A 61 8.86 2.21 10.65
CA GLY A 61 8.64 3.65 10.54
C GLY A 61 8.36 4.28 11.90
N GLU A 62 9.33 5.00 12.44
CA GLU A 62 9.24 5.66 13.75
C GLU A 62 8.25 6.85 13.77
N SER A 63 7.92 7.41 12.61
CA SER A 63 6.98 8.53 12.48
C SER A 63 6.42 8.59 11.06
N VAL A 64 5.31 7.89 10.82
CA VAL A 64 4.59 8.00 9.54
C VAL A 64 3.61 9.16 9.66
N SER A 65 3.69 10.14 8.76
CA SER A 65 2.73 11.26 8.75
C SER A 65 1.31 10.74 8.50
N ALA A 66 0.32 11.32 9.17
CA ALA A 66 -1.10 11.04 8.94
C ALA A 66 -1.49 11.23 7.46
N GLU A 67 -0.86 12.18 6.77
CA GLU A 67 -1.06 12.40 5.33
C GLU A 67 -0.60 11.20 4.49
N VAL A 68 0.53 10.58 4.85
CA VAL A 68 1.05 9.39 4.16
C VAL A 68 0.13 8.20 4.40
N LEU A 69 -0.35 8.01 5.63
CA LEU A 69 -1.31 6.95 5.94
C LEU A 69 -2.62 7.14 5.16
N THR A 70 -3.13 8.37 5.10
CA THR A 70 -4.33 8.74 4.34
C THR A 70 -4.15 8.47 2.84
N ALA A 71 -3.03 8.92 2.25
CA ALA A 71 -2.74 8.72 0.84
C ALA A 71 -2.58 7.22 0.49
N VAL A 72 -1.93 6.44 1.35
CA VAL A 72 -1.80 4.99 1.20
C VAL A 72 -3.16 4.30 1.37
N GLY A 73 -3.99 4.73 2.31
CA GLY A 73 -5.35 4.22 2.50
C GLY A 73 -6.24 4.44 1.29
N HIS A 74 -6.21 5.63 0.70
CA HIS A 74 -6.90 5.93 -0.56
C HIS A 74 -6.37 5.07 -1.72
N ALA A 75 -5.05 4.92 -1.87
CA ALA A 75 -4.46 4.08 -2.91
C ALA A 75 -4.81 2.59 -2.73
N LEU A 76 -5.00 2.14 -1.49
CA LEU A 76 -5.47 0.81 -1.14
C LEU A 76 -6.99 0.65 -1.20
N ARG A 77 -7.71 1.72 -1.58
CA ARG A 77 -9.18 1.74 -1.62
C ARG A 77 -9.79 1.23 -0.31
N LEU A 78 -9.16 1.56 0.81
CA LEU A 78 -9.75 1.30 2.12
C LEU A 78 -11.00 2.16 2.22
N ASP A 79 -12.12 1.55 2.60
CA ASP A 79 -13.33 2.30 2.91
C ASP A 79 -13.04 3.25 4.09
N PRO A 80 -13.73 4.39 4.18
CA PRO A 80 -13.54 5.33 5.29
C PRO A 80 -13.69 4.68 6.68
N ASP A 81 -14.53 3.64 6.81
CA ASP A 81 -14.70 2.83 8.01
C ASP A 81 -13.47 1.98 8.40
N GLU A 82 -12.54 1.75 7.48
CA GLU A 82 -11.30 1.00 7.72
C GLU A 82 -10.11 1.91 8.08
N MET A 83 -10.34 3.24 8.16
CA MET A 83 -9.32 4.27 8.46
C MET A 83 -9.36 4.79 9.92
N VAL A 84 -10.00 4.05 10.82
CA VAL A 84 -10.26 4.46 12.23
C VAL A 84 -9.29 3.77 13.20
#